data_AF-A0A1A7Y5D9-F1
#
_entry.id   AF-A0A1A7Y5D9-F1
#
_cell.length_a   1.000
_cell.length_b   1.000
_cell.length_c   1.000
_cell.angle_alpha   90.00
_cell.angle_beta   90.00
_cell.angle_gamma   90.00
#
_symmetry.space_group_name_H-M   'P 1'
#
loop_
_entity.id
_entity.type
_entity.pdbx_description
1 polymer ?
#
loop_
_entity_poly.entity_id
_entity_poly.type
_entity_poly.pdbx_seq_one_letter_code
_entity_poly.pdbx_strand_id
1 'polypeptide(L)'
;NMTNDNFNQFKWYLNLEVPKGRKPIPKSHLEGATQIETVTKMTESYGEDKAVEITIEILKAQGLNGTAEKLRNDYVEEMTSASSSTSASTNSSAVTP
;
A
#
# COMPACT_ATOMS: atom_id res chain seq x y z
N ASN A 1 -6.25 -15.12 -2.28
CA ASN A 1 -6.50 -14.57 -3.62
C ASN A 1 -7.76 -13.73 -3.58
N MET A 2 -7.77 -12.54 -4.17
CA MET A 2 -8.92 -11.64 -4.16
C MET A 2 -9.85 -11.98 -5.33
N THR A 3 -11.10 -12.36 -5.03
CA THR A 3 -12.10 -12.65 -6.08
C THR A 3 -12.60 -11.35 -6.72
N ASN A 4 -13.26 -11.45 -7.88
CA ASN A 4 -13.85 -10.29 -8.56
C ASN A 4 -14.89 -9.56 -7.68
N ASP A 5 -15.69 -10.30 -6.91
CA ASP A 5 -16.67 -9.72 -5.99
C ASP A 5 -15.99 -8.96 -4.85
N ASN A 6 -14.94 -9.55 -4.27
CA ASN A 6 -14.12 -8.87 -3.26
C ASN A 6 -13.49 -7.61 -3.87
N PHE A 7 -13.05 -7.66 -5.12
CA PHE A 7 -12.45 -6.49 -5.78
C PHE A 7 -13.46 -5.37 -6.05
N ASN A 8 -14.70 -5.70 -6.45
CA ASN A 8 -15.74 -4.68 -6.61
C ASN A 8 -16.10 -4.01 -5.29
N GLN A 9 -16.19 -4.79 -4.20
CA GLN A 9 -16.44 -4.24 -2.88
C GLN A 9 -15.25 -3.41 -2.36
N PHE A 10 -14.01 -3.79 -2.70
CA PHE A 10 -12.82 -2.99 -2.41
C PHE A 10 -12.87 -1.62 -3.11
N LYS A 11 -13.23 -1.59 -4.40
CA LYS A 11 -13.44 -0.34 -5.13
C LYS A 11 -14.57 0.50 -4.51
N TRP A 12 -15.64 -0.13 -4.05
CA TRP A 12 -16.67 0.59 -3.30
C TRP A 12 -16.11 1.24 -2.03
N TYR A 13 -15.30 0.53 -1.25
CA TYR A 13 -14.62 1.13 -0.09
C TYR A 13 -13.70 2.28 -0.49
N LEU A 14 -12.95 2.19 -1.59
CA LEU A 14 -12.14 3.30 -2.14
C LEU A 14 -12.93 4.58 -2.42
N ASN A 15 -14.21 4.43 -2.78
CA ASN A 15 -15.13 5.53 -2.98
C ASN A 15 -15.72 6.11 -1.68
N LEU A 16 -15.55 5.41 -0.56
CA LEU A 16 -16.00 5.90 0.74
C LEU A 16 -14.90 6.66 1.48
N GLU A 17 -15.36 7.54 2.36
CA GLU A 17 -14.56 8.17 3.40
C GLU A 17 -14.38 7.23 4.61
N VAL A 18 -14.15 5.95 4.34
CA VAL A 18 -13.99 4.91 5.35
C VAL A 18 -12.63 4.23 5.19
N PRO A 19 -11.80 4.22 6.25
CA PRO A 19 -11.99 4.93 7.52
C PRO A 19 -11.94 6.46 7.40
N LYS A 20 -12.52 7.15 8.40
CA LYS A 20 -12.69 8.61 8.39
C LYS A 20 -11.37 9.37 8.22
N GLY A 21 -11.41 10.50 7.53
CA GLY A 21 -10.26 11.40 7.39
C GLY A 21 -9.38 11.14 6.16
N ARG A 22 -9.83 10.30 5.23
CA ARG A 22 -9.17 10.05 3.95
C ARG A 22 -9.94 10.70 2.81
N LYS A 23 -9.25 11.15 1.76
CA LYS A 23 -9.91 11.66 0.55
C LYS A 23 -10.44 10.47 -0.28
N PRO A 24 -11.75 10.35 -0.53
CA PRO A 24 -12.26 9.24 -1.35
C PRO A 24 -11.80 9.34 -2.81
N ILE A 25 -11.61 8.19 -3.47
CA ILE A 25 -11.38 8.15 -4.92
C ILE A 25 -12.74 8.23 -5.63
N PRO A 26 -12.93 9.15 -6.59
CA PRO A 26 -14.20 9.27 -7.31
C PRO A 26 -14.58 7.95 -8.01
N LYS A 27 -15.87 7.59 -7.95
CA LYS A 27 -16.40 6.38 -8.58
C LYS A 27 -16.05 6.31 -10.08
N SER A 28 -16.04 7.45 -10.77
CA SER A 28 -15.67 7.56 -12.18
C SER A 28 -14.25 7.06 -12.49
N HIS A 29 -13.36 7.01 -11.51
CA HIS A 29 -12.00 6.47 -11.67
C HIS A 29 -11.89 4.99 -11.29
N LEU A 30 -12.94 4.39 -10.74
CA LEU A 30 -12.97 3.02 -10.22
C LEU A 30 -13.90 2.10 -11.04
N GLU A 31 -14.91 2.68 -11.67
CA GLU A 31 -15.83 1.98 -12.56
C GLU A 31 -15.06 1.49 -13.80
N GLY A 32 -15.14 0.19 -14.10
CA GLY A 32 -14.36 -0.43 -15.18
C GLY A 32 -12.86 -0.59 -14.93
N ALA A 33 -12.30 0.08 -13.92
CA ALA A 33 -10.87 0.00 -13.61
C ALA A 33 -10.44 -1.43 -13.23
N THR A 34 -9.31 -1.84 -13.79
CA THR A 34 -8.58 -3.07 -13.48
C THR A 34 -7.89 -2.95 -12.11
N GLN A 35 -7.36 -4.08 -11.62
CA GLN A 35 -6.58 -4.11 -10.37
C GLN A 35 -5.36 -3.19 -10.45
N ILE A 36 -4.62 -3.25 -11.57
CA ILE A 36 -3.40 -2.44 -11.76
C ILE A 36 -3.76 -0.96 -11.79
N GLU A 37 -4.76 -0.54 -12.57
CA GLU A 37 -5.19 0.86 -12.62
C GLU A 37 -5.66 1.39 -11.27
N THR A 38 -6.34 0.54 -10.49
CA THR A 38 -6.78 0.90 -9.13
C THR A 38 -5.60 1.10 -8.20
N VAL A 39 -4.61 0.20 -8.22
CA VAL A 39 -3.39 0.32 -7.40
C VAL A 39 -2.60 1.56 -7.79
N THR A 40 -2.39 1.82 -9.08
CA THR A 40 -1.75 3.05 -9.56
C THR A 40 -2.46 4.29 -9.04
N LYS A 41 -3.80 4.32 -9.11
CA LYS A 41 -4.59 5.46 -8.62
C LYS A 41 -4.47 5.64 -7.10
N MET A 42 -4.39 4.56 -6.33
CA MET A 42 -4.18 4.63 -4.89
C MET A 42 -2.82 5.23 -4.55
N THR A 43 -1.75 4.77 -5.22
CA THR A 43 -0.41 5.32 -5.01
C THR A 43 -0.34 6.80 -5.41
N GLU A 44 -0.97 7.19 -6.52
CA GLU A 44 -1.06 8.61 -6.93
C GLU A 44 -1.85 9.48 -5.93
N SER A 45 -2.91 8.94 -5.33
CA SER A 45 -3.81 9.71 -4.46
C SER A 45 -3.31 9.82 -3.03
N TYR A 46 -2.61 8.80 -2.54
CA TYR A 46 -2.27 8.65 -1.12
C TYR A 46 -0.76 8.59 -0.86
N GLY A 47 0.04 8.25 -1.87
CA GLY A 47 1.43 7.80 -1.68
C GLY A 47 1.48 6.30 -1.38
N GLU A 48 2.66 5.70 -1.58
CA GLU A 48 2.88 4.26 -1.48
C GLU A 48 2.53 3.70 -0.09
N ASP A 49 3.12 4.26 0.96
CA ASP A 49 2.91 3.80 2.34
C ASP A 49 1.43 3.87 2.75
N LYS A 50 0.76 4.98 2.44
CA LYS A 50 -0.65 5.17 2.75
C LYS A 50 -1.56 4.31 1.89
N ALA A 51 -1.18 4.02 0.64
CA ALA A 51 -1.91 3.09 -0.20
C ALA A 51 -1.87 1.67 0.38
N VAL A 52 -0.73 1.24 0.92
CA VAL A 52 -0.59 -0.06 1.61
C VAL A 52 -1.45 -0.09 2.89
N GLU A 53 -1.36 0.92 3.75
CA GLU A 53 -2.19 1.03 4.96
C GLU A 53 -3.69 0.94 4.64
N ILE A 54 -4.15 1.73 3.67
CA ILE A 54 -5.55 1.72 3.22
C ILE A 54 -5.96 0.33 2.71
N THR A 55 -5.09 -0.33 1.95
CA THR A 55 -5.36 -1.67 1.42
C THR A 55 -5.59 -2.66 2.57
N ILE A 56 -4.73 -2.62 3.59
CA ILE A 56 -4.84 -3.48 4.78
C ILE A 56 -6.16 -3.23 5.52
N GLU A 57 -6.56 -1.97 5.70
CA GLU A 57 -7.81 -1.62 6.38
C GLU A 57 -9.05 -2.11 5.63
N ILE A 58 -9.08 -1.92 4.30
CA ILE A 58 -10.20 -2.40 3.48
C ILE A 58 -10.27 -3.92 3.50
N LEU A 59 -9.15 -4.62 3.37
CA LEU A 59 -9.12 -6.09 3.44
C LEU A 59 -9.66 -6.60 4.78
N LYS A 60 -9.33 -5.94 5.90
CA LYS A 60 -9.92 -6.25 7.21
C LYS A 60 -11.43 -5.99 7.24
N ALA A 61 -11.89 -4.87 6.68
CA ALA A 61 -13.32 -4.55 6.58
C ALA A 61 -14.11 -5.55 5.73
N GLN A 62 -13.44 -6.23 4.79
CA GLN A 62 -14.00 -7.32 3.99
C GLN A 62 -13.90 -8.70 4.66
N GLY A 63 -13.33 -8.80 5.87
CA GLY A 63 -13.09 -10.08 6.55
C GLY A 63 -11.91 -10.88 5.99
N LEU A 64 -11.12 -10.31 5.07
CA LEU A 64 -9.93 -10.93 4.46
C LEU A 64 -8.71 -10.78 5.37
N ASN A 65 -8.87 -11.03 6.66
CA ASN A 65 -7.87 -10.75 7.70
C ASN A 65 -6.52 -11.43 7.39
N GLY A 66 -6.51 -12.72 7.04
CA GLY A 66 -5.26 -13.42 6.72
C GLY A 66 -4.52 -12.82 5.51
N THR A 67 -5.25 -12.27 4.53
CA THR A 67 -4.63 -11.56 3.40
C THR A 67 -4.06 -10.22 3.84
N ALA A 68 -4.78 -9.49 4.68
CA ALA A 68 -4.33 -8.22 5.26
C ALA A 68 -3.08 -8.38 6.13
N GLU A 69 -3.01 -9.46 6.92
CA GLU A 69 -1.84 -9.77 7.75
C GLU A 69 -0.63 -10.13 6.92
N LYS A 70 -0.81 -10.98 5.89
CA LYS A 70 0.28 -11.32 4.97
C LYS A 70 0.84 -10.07 4.30
N LEU A 71 -0.02 -9.21 3.76
CA LEU A 71 0.39 -7.96 3.11
C LEU A 71 1.18 -7.04 4.05
N ARG A 72 0.72 -6.90 5.29
CA ARG A 72 1.42 -6.12 6.32
C ARG A 72 2.81 -6.69 6.61
N ASN A 73 2.92 -8.00 6.79
CA ASN A 73 4.19 -8.63 7.14
C ASN A 73 5.19 -8.50 5.99
N ASP A 74 4.76 -8.77 4.75
CA ASP A 74 5.58 -8.62 3.55
C ASP A 74 6.16 -7.18 3.43
N TYR A 75 5.32 -6.17 3.68
CA TYR A 75 5.71 -4.75 3.63
C TYR A 75 6.68 -4.34 4.77
N VAL A 76 6.49 -4.86 5.98
CA VAL A 76 7.39 -4.59 7.12
C VAL A 76 8.75 -5.26 6.91
N GLU A 77 8.79 -6.48 6.38
CA GLU A 77 10.05 -7.18 6.10
C GLU A 77 10.91 -6.42 5.07
N GLU A 78 10.29 -5.81 4.06
CA GLU A 78 10.97 -4.98 3.06
C GLU A 78 11.64 -3.74 3.69
N MET A 79 10.95 -3.03 4.60
CA MET A 79 11.55 -1.90 5.33
C MET A 79 12.72 -2.30 6.24
N THR A 80 12.65 -3.47 6.87
CA THR A 80 13.71 -3.95 7.78
C THR A 80 14.97 -4.42 7.03
N SER A 81 14.82 -4.96 5.83
CA SER A 81 15.96 -5.31 4.97
C SER A 81 16.62 -4.08 4.32
N ALA A 82 15.85 -3.02 4.01
CA ALA A 82 16.39 -1.78 3.46
C ALA A 82 17.24 -0.97 4.46
N SER A 83 16.94 -1.02 5.77
CA SER A 83 17.78 -0.37 6.80
C SER A 83 19.09 -1.11 7.09
N SER A 84 19.22 -2.38 6.67
CA SER A 84 20.43 -3.19 6.91
C SER A 84 21.52 -2.98 5.84
N SER A 85 21.23 -2.27 4.75
CA SER A 85 22.17 -2.06 3.63
C SER A 85 22.85 -0.68 3.61
N THR A 86 22.50 0.24 4.51
CA THR A 86 23.15 1.56 4.63
C THR A 86 23.88 1.72 5.95
N SER A 87 24.84 0.84 6.23
CA SER A 87 25.88 1.05 7.27
C SER A 87 27.18 0.36 6.87
N ALA A 88 27.62 0.58 5.62
CA ALA A 88 28.98 0.24 5.20
C ALA A 88 29.51 1.33 4.27
N SER A 89 29.58 2.56 4.77
CA SER A 89 30.35 3.64 4.16
C SER A 89 30.72 4.66 5.24
N THR A 90 31.77 4.38 6.01
CA THR A 90 32.54 5.44 6.67
C THR A 90 33.89 5.52 6.00
N ASN A 91 34.05 6.57 5.20
CA ASN A 91 35.31 7.07 4.69
C ASN A 91 36.43 7.01 5.72
N SER A 92 37.62 6.60 5.27
CA SER A 92 38.87 7.09 5.85
C SER A 92 39.71 7.68 4.73
N SER A 93 39.63 9.00 4.59
CA SER A 93 40.58 9.82 3.85
C SER A 93 41.67 10.28 4.82
N ALA A 94 42.94 10.06 4.47
CA ALA A 94 44.11 10.83 4.94
C ALA A 94 45.26 10.49 3.98
N VAL A 95 45.46 11.27 2.93
CA VAL A 95 46.39 12.40 2.83
C VAL A 95 47.86 11.99 3.04
N THR A 96 48.61 12.22 1.96
CA THR A 96 50.07 12.20 1.80
C THR A 96 50.80 13.06 2.84
N PRO A 97 52.09 12.79 3.08
CA PRO A 97 53.13 13.45 2.26
C PRO A 97 54.02 12.50 1.46
#